data_AF-A0A519YQT0-F1
#
_entry.id   AF-A0A519YQT0-F1
#
_cell.length_a   1.000
_cell.length_b   1.000
_cell.length_c   1.000
_cell.angle_alpha   90.00
_cell.angle_beta   90.00
_cell.angle_gamma   90.00
#
_symmetry.space_group_name_H-M   'P 1'
#
loop_
_entity.id
_entity.type
_entity.pdbx_description
1 polymer ?
#
loop_
_entity_poly.entity_id
_entity_poly.type
_entity_poly.pdbx_seq_one_letter_code
_entity_poly.pdbx_strand_id
1 'polypeptide(L)'
;EDTGAADHNKYTWANAAYAMATNINRSFKEFGWCSRIRGIESGGAVQNLPSHTFPTDDGGVDMKCPTEIAIADRREAELAKAGFMPLVHKKNSDFAAFIGAQSLQKPAEYDDPDASANANLAARLPYLFATCRFAHYLKCIVRDKVGSFKERDDMQRWLQDWILQYVDGDPAHSSESTKATKPLAAAEVIVEEVEGNPGYYTSKFFLRPHYQLEGLTVSLRLVSKLPSAKAG
;
A
#
# COMPACT_ATOMS: atom_id res chain seq x y z
N GLU A 1 36.94 8.48 8.29
CA GLU A 1 36.64 9.15 7.00
C GLU A 1 36.67 10.65 7.24
N ASP A 2 37.14 11.44 6.28
CA ASP A 2 36.98 12.90 6.32
C ASP A 2 35.57 13.23 5.83
N THR A 3 34.61 13.36 6.76
CA THR A 3 33.18 13.64 6.48
C THR A 3 32.82 15.12 6.66
N GLY A 4 33.82 16.01 6.56
CA GLY A 4 33.78 17.44 6.84
C GLY A 4 32.40 18.08 6.92
N ALA A 5 32.03 18.56 8.12
CA ALA A 5 30.92 19.46 8.40
C ALA A 5 29.62 19.19 7.61
N ALA A 6 29.23 17.92 7.45
CA ALA A 6 28.01 17.49 6.78
C ALA A 6 27.95 17.66 5.25
N ASP A 7 29.06 17.75 4.52
CA ASP A 7 29.03 17.72 3.04
C ASP A 7 28.46 16.39 2.52
N HIS A 8 27.34 16.45 1.78
CA HIS A 8 26.64 15.29 1.26
C HIS A 8 27.50 14.43 0.34
N ASN A 9 28.44 15.01 -0.40
CA ASN A 9 29.26 14.30 -1.36
C ASN A 9 30.29 13.36 -0.73
N LYS A 10 30.51 13.50 0.59
CA LYS A 10 31.45 12.68 1.35
C LYS A 10 30.81 11.43 1.97
N TYR A 11 29.49 11.28 1.87
CA TYR A 11 28.75 10.12 2.38
C TYR A 11 28.49 9.09 1.27
N THR A 12 28.52 7.82 1.64
CA THR A 12 28.12 6.73 0.75
C THR A 12 26.60 6.54 0.81
N TRP A 13 25.89 7.10 -0.17
CA TRP A 13 24.42 7.01 -0.25
C TRP A 13 23.97 5.69 -0.88
N ALA A 14 22.97 5.06 -0.27
CA ALA A 14 22.30 3.90 -0.83
C ALA A 14 20.95 4.31 -1.45
N ASN A 15 20.56 3.66 -2.54
CA ASN A 15 19.29 3.95 -3.19
C ASN A 15 18.10 3.52 -2.31
N ALA A 16 17.18 4.44 -2.03
CA ALA A 16 15.97 4.21 -1.24
C ALA A 16 15.04 3.11 -1.83
N ALA A 17 15.16 2.78 -3.12
CA ALA A 17 14.48 1.66 -3.73
C ALA A 17 14.77 0.32 -3.02
N TYR A 18 15.99 0.13 -2.50
CA TYR A 18 16.34 -1.07 -1.73
C TYR A 18 15.64 -1.13 -0.38
N ALA A 19 15.39 0.03 0.25
CA ALA A 19 14.61 0.09 1.48
C ALA A 19 13.15 -0.30 1.22
N MET A 20 12.55 0.20 0.13
CA MET A 20 11.19 -0.20 -0.27
C MET A 20 11.13 -1.70 -0.65
N ALA A 21 12.12 -2.22 -1.38
CA ALA A 21 12.20 -3.65 -1.70
C ALA A 21 12.29 -4.53 -0.44
N THR A 22 13.03 -4.08 0.57
CA THR A 22 13.09 -4.78 1.87
C THR A 22 11.72 -4.80 2.55
N ASN A 23 10.97 -3.69 2.52
CA ASN A 23 9.62 -3.63 3.07
C ASN A 23 8.64 -4.54 2.32
N ILE A 24 8.73 -4.59 0.99
CA ILE A 24 7.95 -5.53 0.15
C ILE A 24 8.24 -6.98 0.56
N ASN A 25 9.53 -7.35 0.67
CA ASN A 25 9.92 -8.69 1.07
C ASN A 25 9.47 -9.05 2.48
N ARG A 26 9.57 -8.10 3.43
CA ARG A 26 9.10 -8.25 4.80
C ARG A 26 7.59 -8.49 4.84
N SER A 27 6.81 -7.65 4.17
CA SER A 27 5.35 -7.80 4.07
C SER A 27 4.97 -9.17 3.53
N PHE A 28 5.63 -9.60 2.43
CA PHE A 28 5.37 -10.91 1.85
C PHE A 28 5.75 -12.07 2.80
N LYS A 29 6.88 -11.96 3.51
CA LYS A 29 7.33 -12.98 4.45
C LYS A 29 6.40 -13.14 5.64
N GLU A 30 5.88 -12.04 6.17
CA GLU A 30 5.03 -12.03 7.37
C GLU A 30 3.57 -12.40 7.06
N PHE A 31 3.02 -11.86 5.96
CA PHE A 31 1.59 -11.95 5.68
C PHE A 31 1.25 -12.74 4.42
N GLY A 32 2.22 -13.11 3.59
CA GLY A 32 2.01 -13.73 2.28
C GLY A 32 1.59 -12.74 1.18
N TRP A 33 1.49 -11.45 1.51
CA TRP A 33 1.03 -10.38 0.62
C TRP A 33 1.89 -9.13 0.79
N CYS A 34 1.98 -8.31 -0.26
CA CYS A 34 2.72 -7.05 -0.24
C CYS A 34 1.78 -5.84 -0.02
N SER A 35 0.74 -6.01 0.80
CA SER A 35 -0.24 -4.96 1.12
C SER A 35 0.24 -3.97 2.18
N ARG A 36 1.23 -4.37 3.00
CA ARG A 36 1.76 -3.61 4.14
C ARG A 36 3.20 -3.15 3.91
N ILE A 37 3.36 -2.18 3.01
CA ILE A 37 4.68 -1.66 2.60
C ILE A 37 4.87 -0.16 2.89
N ARG A 38 3.87 0.47 3.52
CA ARG A 38 3.79 1.91 3.76
C ARG A 38 3.28 2.19 5.17
N GLY A 39 3.34 3.45 5.59
CA GLY A 39 2.99 3.96 6.91
C GLY A 39 3.98 3.53 8.00
N ILE A 40 4.02 4.33 9.07
CA ILE A 40 4.99 4.18 10.17
C ILE A 40 4.82 2.84 10.89
N GLU A 41 3.59 2.49 11.25
CA GLU A 41 3.25 1.25 11.97
C GLU A 41 2.69 0.15 11.05
N SER A 42 2.49 0.46 9.77
CA SER A 42 1.85 -0.42 8.79
C SER A 42 2.82 -1.07 7.80
N GLY A 43 4.12 -1.13 8.13
CA GLY A 43 5.14 -1.88 7.38
C GLY A 43 6.05 -1.03 6.48
N GLY A 44 5.86 0.29 6.46
CA GLY A 44 6.72 1.24 5.73
C GLY A 44 7.99 1.67 6.46
N ALA A 45 8.17 1.24 7.72
CA ALA A 45 9.30 1.61 8.55
C ALA A 45 10.65 1.04 8.06
N VAL A 46 11.65 1.92 8.04
CA VAL A 46 13.06 1.65 7.79
C VAL A 46 13.82 2.06 9.06
N GLN A 47 14.34 1.06 9.77
CA GLN A 47 14.93 1.21 11.09
C GLN A 47 16.45 1.04 11.04
N ASN A 48 17.14 1.45 12.11
CA ASN A 48 18.59 1.29 12.27
C ASN A 48 19.39 1.96 11.15
N LEU A 49 18.99 3.16 10.72
CA LEU A 49 19.72 3.90 9.71
C LEU A 49 21.03 4.46 10.29
N PRO A 50 22.14 4.46 9.51
CA PRO A 50 23.40 5.04 9.95
C PRO A 50 23.21 6.50 10.38
N SER A 51 23.52 6.79 11.65
CA SER A 51 23.34 8.12 12.25
C SER A 51 24.71 8.65 12.65
N HIS A 52 25.25 9.55 11.81
CA HIS A 52 26.54 10.18 12.04
C HIS A 52 26.36 11.50 12.79
N THR A 53 26.91 11.60 14.00
CA THR A 53 26.87 12.83 14.80
C THR A 53 28.22 13.55 14.76
N PHE A 54 28.19 14.88 14.78
CA PHE A 54 29.38 15.72 14.76
C PHE A 54 29.19 16.95 15.66
N PRO A 55 30.27 17.46 16.27
CA PRO A 55 30.20 18.67 17.07
C PRO A 55 29.95 19.90 16.19
N THR A 56 29.19 20.86 16.70
CA THR A 56 28.92 22.16 16.04
C THR A 56 29.68 23.29 16.72
N ASP A 57 29.85 24.40 16.00
CA ASP A 57 30.58 25.59 16.46
C ASP A 57 29.94 26.24 17.71
N ASP A 58 28.63 26.04 17.90
CA ASP A 58 27.87 26.51 19.07
C ASP A 58 28.02 25.58 20.30
N GLY A 59 28.90 24.58 20.25
CA GLY A 59 29.12 23.60 21.32
C GLY A 59 28.06 22.51 21.41
N GLY A 60 27.17 22.41 20.41
CA GLY A 60 26.17 21.36 20.30
C GLY A 60 26.69 20.10 19.61
N VAL A 61 25.86 19.06 19.61
CA VAL A 61 26.05 17.87 18.78
C VAL A 61 24.90 17.83 17.78
N ASP A 62 25.23 17.87 16.50
CA ASP A 62 24.25 17.72 15.42
C ASP A 62 24.37 16.33 14.79
N MET A 63 23.28 15.88 14.18
CA MET A 63 23.18 14.57 13.54
C MET A 63 22.92 14.75 12.05
N LYS A 64 23.77 14.16 11.21
CA LYS A 64 23.51 14.09 9.78
C LYS A 64 22.23 13.29 9.55
N CYS A 65 21.30 13.88 8.80
CA CYS A 65 20.08 13.21 8.38
C CYS A 65 20.44 11.96 7.55
N PRO A 66 19.93 10.77 7.92
CA PRO A 66 20.18 9.53 7.18
C PRO A 66 19.48 9.49 5.80
N THR A 67 18.50 10.35 5.57
CA THR A 67 18.00 10.69 4.23
C THR A 67 18.65 11.99 3.78
N GLU A 68 18.83 12.23 2.49
CA GLU A 68 19.55 13.41 2.01
C GLU A 68 18.94 14.73 2.50
N ILE A 69 17.64 14.74 2.79
CA ILE A 69 16.96 15.88 3.39
C ILE A 69 15.82 15.42 4.29
N ALA A 70 15.51 16.21 5.32
CA ALA A 70 14.30 16.06 6.10
C ALA A 70 13.10 16.60 5.30
N ILE A 71 12.07 15.77 5.13
CA ILE A 71 10.86 16.12 4.39
C ILE A 71 9.73 16.41 5.39
N ALA A 72 9.15 17.61 5.32
CA ALA A 72 7.97 17.96 6.10
C ALA A 72 6.70 17.34 5.50
N ASP A 73 5.68 17.08 6.32
CA ASP A 73 4.41 16.44 5.91
C ASP A 73 3.76 17.11 4.69
N ARG A 74 3.80 18.44 4.60
CA ARG A 74 3.29 19.16 3.42
C ARG A 74 4.06 18.79 2.14
N ARG A 75 5.39 18.69 2.21
CA ARG A 75 6.23 18.32 1.07
C ARG A 75 6.09 16.84 0.72
N GLU A 76 5.92 15.98 1.72
CA GLU A 76 5.57 14.58 1.53
C GLU A 76 4.29 14.47 0.69
N ALA A 77 3.22 15.17 1.08
CA ALA A 77 1.95 15.15 0.36
C ALA A 77 2.06 15.73 -1.07
N GLU A 78 2.84 16.80 -1.27
CA GLU A 78 3.12 17.37 -2.59
C GLU A 78 3.86 16.36 -3.51
N LEU A 79 4.85 15.65 -2.97
CA LEU A 79 5.61 14.61 -3.69
C LEU A 79 4.74 13.38 -3.99
N ALA A 80 3.94 12.93 -3.04
CA ALA A 80 3.00 11.83 -3.22
C ALA A 80 1.97 12.16 -4.32
N LYS A 81 1.45 13.39 -4.34
CA LYS A 81 0.55 13.87 -5.41
C LYS A 81 1.22 13.90 -6.79
N ALA A 82 2.53 14.08 -6.83
CA ALA A 82 3.33 14.04 -8.05
C ALA A 82 3.77 12.61 -8.45
N GLY A 83 3.36 11.57 -7.72
CA GLY A 83 3.66 10.17 -8.03
C GLY A 83 4.99 9.66 -7.50
N PHE A 84 5.59 10.35 -6.52
CA PHE A 84 6.80 9.90 -5.84
C PHE A 84 6.50 9.15 -4.54
N MET A 85 7.47 8.34 -4.10
CA MET A 85 7.45 7.68 -2.79
C MET A 85 8.58 8.24 -1.93
N PRO A 86 8.35 9.35 -1.21
CA PRO A 86 9.37 9.94 -0.34
C PRO A 86 9.65 9.02 0.87
N LEU A 87 10.94 8.83 1.18
CA LEU A 87 11.39 8.24 2.43
C LEU A 87 11.56 9.37 3.46
N VAL A 88 10.68 9.42 4.45
CA VAL A 88 10.64 10.50 5.44
C VAL A 88 11.40 10.09 6.69
N HIS A 89 12.48 10.82 6.99
CA HIS A 89 13.26 10.65 8.22
C HIS A 89 12.55 11.28 9.43
N LYS A 90 12.51 10.55 10.54
CA LYS A 90 12.02 11.06 11.83
C LYS A 90 13.14 11.80 12.55
N LYS A 91 12.92 13.09 12.77
CA LYS A 91 13.88 13.99 13.44
C LYS A 91 14.40 13.40 14.75
N ASN A 92 15.71 13.51 14.97
CA ASN A 92 16.43 13.05 16.17
C ASN A 92 16.33 11.54 16.44
N SER A 93 16.16 10.72 15.40
CA SER A 93 16.17 9.27 15.50
C SER A 93 16.87 8.64 14.30
N ASP A 94 17.19 7.36 14.37
CA ASP A 94 17.71 6.55 13.26
C ASP A 94 16.59 5.89 12.44
N PHE A 95 15.39 6.46 12.50
CA PHE A 95 14.16 5.92 11.92
C PHE A 95 13.72 6.75 10.70
N ALA A 96 13.32 6.06 9.64
CA ALA A 96 12.58 6.66 8.52
C ALA A 96 11.39 5.80 8.13
N ALA A 97 10.45 6.33 7.37
CA ALA A 97 9.33 5.56 6.84
C ALA A 97 8.84 6.09 5.50
N PHE A 98 8.33 5.17 4.67
CA PHE A 98 7.48 5.53 3.54
C PHE A 98 6.06 5.76 4.05
N ILE A 99 5.58 7.01 4.06
CA ILE A 99 4.22 7.33 4.51
C ILE A 99 3.20 6.85 3.47
N GLY A 100 3.45 7.19 2.20
CA GLY A 100 2.72 6.77 1.02
C GLY A 100 3.45 5.74 0.16
N ALA A 101 2.69 5.02 -0.67
CA ALA A 101 3.23 4.21 -1.76
C ALA A 101 2.41 4.43 -3.04
N GLN A 102 2.52 5.65 -3.59
CA GLN A 102 1.90 6.04 -4.86
C GLN A 102 2.75 5.53 -6.03
N SER A 103 2.08 5.12 -7.11
CA SER A 103 2.75 4.86 -8.38
C SER A 103 2.96 6.18 -9.14
N LEU A 104 3.68 6.11 -10.26
CA LEU A 104 3.89 7.25 -11.16
C LEU A 104 2.62 7.63 -11.95
N GLN A 105 1.60 6.77 -11.97
CA GLN A 105 0.36 7.03 -12.68
C GLN A 105 -0.39 8.18 -12.02
N LYS A 106 -0.70 9.22 -12.80
CA LYS A 106 -1.65 10.26 -12.39
C LYS A 106 -3.08 9.72 -12.59
N PRO A 107 -3.87 9.50 -11.53
CA PRO A 107 -5.25 9.03 -11.66
C PRO A 107 -6.10 10.11 -12.36
N ALA A 108 -6.95 9.68 -13.29
CA ALA A 108 -7.91 10.56 -13.95
C ALA A 108 -9.10 10.85 -13.03
N GLU A 109 -9.62 12.07 -13.13
CA GLU A 109 -10.86 12.48 -12.47
C GLU A 109 -12.03 12.21 -13.43
N TYR A 110 -13.09 11.62 -12.89
CA TYR A 110 -14.32 11.28 -13.61
C TYR A 110 -15.51 11.93 -12.90
N ASP A 111 -16.59 12.16 -13.65
CA ASP A 111 -17.84 12.70 -13.11
C ASP A 111 -18.48 11.77 -12.07
N ASP A 112 -18.36 10.45 -12.30
CA ASP A 112 -18.79 9.43 -11.35
C ASP A 112 -17.76 9.31 -10.20
N PRO A 113 -18.19 9.55 -8.93
CA PRO A 113 -17.31 9.38 -7.77
C PRO A 113 -16.74 7.97 -7.64
N ASP A 114 -17.47 6.93 -8.04
CA ASP A 114 -17.01 5.55 -7.94
C ASP A 114 -15.92 5.25 -8.97
N ALA A 115 -16.08 5.72 -10.21
CA ALA A 115 -15.03 5.67 -11.23
C ALA A 115 -13.75 6.41 -10.78
N SER A 116 -13.90 7.60 -10.17
CA SER A 116 -12.78 8.35 -9.59
C SER A 116 -12.11 7.60 -8.43
N ALA A 117 -12.88 6.96 -7.56
CA ALA A 117 -12.34 6.15 -6.46
C ALA A 117 -11.53 4.95 -7.01
N ASN A 118 -12.04 4.27 -8.03
CA ASN A 118 -11.37 3.15 -8.69
C ASN A 118 -10.05 3.58 -9.36
N ALA A 119 -10.04 4.72 -10.04
CA ALA A 119 -8.82 5.26 -10.65
C ALA A 119 -7.75 5.59 -9.59
N ASN A 120 -8.16 6.15 -8.45
CA ASN A 120 -7.27 6.44 -7.32
C ASN A 120 -6.71 5.17 -6.66
N LEU A 121 -7.52 4.10 -6.54
CA LEU A 121 -7.06 2.81 -6.02
C LEU A 121 -6.02 2.18 -6.94
N ALA A 122 -6.25 2.23 -8.27
CA ALA A 122 -5.34 1.69 -9.27
C ALA A 122 -3.98 2.38 -9.29
N ALA A 123 -3.90 3.66 -8.91
CA ALA A 123 -2.65 4.42 -8.85
C ALA A 123 -1.77 4.07 -7.64
N ARG A 124 -2.20 3.19 -6.73
CA ARG A 124 -1.48 2.88 -5.49
C ARG A 124 -0.85 1.49 -5.54
N LEU A 125 0.44 1.42 -5.22
CA LEU A 125 1.20 0.16 -5.28
C LEU A 125 0.69 -0.93 -4.33
N PRO A 126 0.27 -0.66 -3.07
CA PRO A 126 -0.23 -1.72 -2.18
C PRO A 126 -1.39 -2.52 -2.77
N TYR A 127 -2.31 -1.86 -3.49
CA TYR A 127 -3.44 -2.50 -4.15
C TYR A 127 -3.02 -3.18 -5.45
N LEU A 128 -2.15 -2.55 -6.24
CA LEU A 128 -1.57 -3.19 -7.43
C LEU A 128 -0.85 -4.50 -7.09
N PHE A 129 -0.04 -4.54 -6.02
CA PHE A 129 0.62 -5.77 -5.59
C PHE A 129 -0.36 -6.89 -5.27
N ALA A 130 -1.49 -6.58 -4.63
CA ALA A 130 -2.55 -7.57 -4.37
C ALA A 130 -3.10 -8.10 -5.70
N THR A 131 -3.47 -7.22 -6.64
CA THR A 131 -3.99 -7.63 -7.96
C THR A 131 -2.97 -8.44 -8.78
N CYS A 132 -1.69 -8.04 -8.80
CA CYS A 132 -0.62 -8.79 -9.47
C CYS A 132 -0.45 -10.19 -8.87
N ARG A 133 -0.55 -10.32 -7.54
CA ARG A 133 -0.45 -11.63 -6.88
C ARG A 133 -1.63 -12.53 -7.22
N PHE A 134 -2.85 -11.99 -7.29
CA PHE A 134 -4.00 -12.74 -7.79
C PHE A 134 -3.84 -13.14 -9.25
N ALA A 135 -3.30 -12.26 -10.11
CA ALA A 135 -2.99 -12.60 -11.50
C ALA A 135 -1.97 -13.76 -11.60
N HIS A 136 -0.94 -13.77 -10.76
CA HIS A 136 0.01 -14.89 -10.68
C HIS A 136 -0.68 -16.20 -10.27
N TYR A 137 -1.54 -16.17 -9.25
CA TYR A 137 -2.28 -17.37 -8.85
C TYR A 137 -3.22 -17.85 -9.95
N LEU A 138 -4.03 -16.96 -10.53
CA LEU A 138 -4.95 -17.29 -11.63
C LEU A 138 -4.21 -17.92 -12.80
N LYS A 139 -3.06 -17.35 -13.20
CA LYS A 139 -2.27 -17.89 -14.31
C LYS A 139 -1.83 -19.33 -14.05
N CYS A 140 -1.42 -19.67 -12.83
CA CYS A 140 -1.02 -21.02 -12.47
C CYS A 140 -2.22 -21.97 -12.35
N ILE A 141 -3.24 -21.62 -11.56
CA ILE A 141 -4.36 -22.53 -11.29
C ILE A 141 -5.22 -22.78 -12.54
N VAL A 142 -5.42 -21.77 -13.39
CA VAL A 142 -6.20 -21.92 -14.62
C VAL A 142 -5.43 -22.77 -15.61
N ARG A 143 -4.11 -22.57 -15.75
CA ARG A 143 -3.26 -23.40 -16.61
C ARG A 143 -3.35 -24.87 -16.25
N ASP A 144 -3.32 -25.19 -14.95
CA ASP A 144 -3.38 -26.57 -14.47
C ASP A 144 -4.78 -27.20 -14.64
N LYS A 145 -5.82 -26.38 -14.89
CA LYS A 145 -7.20 -26.83 -15.15
C LYS A 145 -7.58 -26.90 -16.63
N VAL A 146 -6.73 -26.40 -17.54
CA VAL A 146 -6.96 -26.53 -18.99
C VAL A 146 -7.04 -28.02 -19.35
N GLY A 147 -8.10 -28.41 -20.05
CA GLY A 147 -8.37 -29.81 -20.43
C GLY A 147 -9.26 -30.58 -19.44
N SER A 148 -9.67 -29.97 -18.33
CA SER A 148 -10.73 -30.54 -17.48
C SER A 148 -12.12 -30.27 -18.06
N PHE A 149 -13.05 -31.21 -17.86
CA PHE A 149 -14.45 -31.03 -18.24
C PHE A 149 -15.12 -30.05 -17.28
N LYS A 150 -15.29 -28.80 -17.72
CA LYS A 150 -15.91 -27.72 -16.95
C LYS A 150 -16.83 -26.90 -17.84
N GLU A 151 -18.09 -26.82 -17.44
CA GLU A 151 -19.07 -25.90 -18.01
C GLU A 151 -18.93 -24.50 -17.37
N ARG A 152 -19.57 -23.50 -17.95
CA ARG A 152 -19.54 -22.11 -17.44
C ARG A 152 -19.91 -22.01 -15.97
N ASP A 153 -20.96 -22.72 -15.54
CA ASP A 153 -21.43 -22.66 -14.15
C ASP A 153 -20.46 -23.35 -13.18
N ASP A 154 -19.75 -24.38 -13.63
CA ASP A 154 -18.69 -25.00 -12.84
C ASP A 154 -17.49 -24.07 -12.67
N MET A 155 -17.13 -23.34 -13.73
CA MET A 155 -16.05 -22.34 -13.69
C MET A 155 -16.42 -21.17 -12.78
N GLN A 156 -17.66 -20.69 -12.88
CA GLN A 156 -18.20 -19.64 -12.00
C GLN A 156 -18.10 -20.04 -10.53
N ARG A 157 -18.64 -21.22 -10.15
CA ARG A 157 -18.58 -21.71 -8.77
C ARG A 157 -17.14 -21.89 -8.30
N TRP A 158 -16.31 -22.55 -9.10
CA TRP A 158 -14.93 -22.85 -8.74
C TRP A 158 -14.09 -21.60 -8.51
N LEU A 159 -14.16 -20.60 -9.41
CA LEU A 159 -13.42 -19.36 -9.27
C LEU A 159 -13.94 -18.50 -8.11
N GLN A 160 -15.26 -18.49 -7.89
CA GLN A 160 -15.87 -17.80 -6.76
C GLN A 160 -15.44 -18.42 -5.42
N ASP A 161 -15.50 -19.74 -5.29
CA ASP A 161 -15.08 -20.44 -4.08
C ASP A 161 -13.59 -20.28 -3.80
N TRP A 162 -12.77 -20.26 -4.86
CA TRP A 162 -11.33 -20.01 -4.76
C TRP A 162 -11.04 -18.59 -4.25
N ILE A 163 -11.65 -17.55 -4.83
CA ILE A 163 -11.35 -16.17 -4.43
C ILE A 163 -11.84 -15.87 -3.01
N LEU A 164 -12.94 -16.48 -2.58
CA LEU A 164 -13.50 -16.31 -1.24
C LEU A 164 -12.55 -16.79 -0.12
N GLN A 165 -11.58 -17.66 -0.42
CA GLN A 165 -10.55 -18.07 0.55
C GLN A 165 -9.68 -16.89 1.03
N TYR A 166 -9.57 -15.84 0.21
CA TYR A 166 -8.79 -14.64 0.47
C TYR A 166 -9.63 -13.45 0.93
N VAL A 167 -10.95 -13.66 1.09
CA VAL A 167 -11.87 -12.65 1.60
C VAL A 167 -12.01 -12.81 3.11
N ASP A 168 -11.95 -11.68 3.81
CA ASP A 168 -12.30 -11.59 5.22
C ASP A 168 -13.83 -11.54 5.39
N GLY A 169 -14.38 -12.51 6.11
CA GLY A 169 -15.82 -12.65 6.28
C GLY A 169 -16.44 -11.63 7.24
N ASP A 170 -15.64 -11.05 8.14
CA ASP A 170 -16.07 -9.96 9.02
C ASP A 170 -15.01 -8.84 9.05
N PRO A 171 -14.91 -8.06 7.96
CA PRO A 171 -13.90 -7.02 7.83
C PRO A 171 -14.08 -5.87 8.84
N ALA A 172 -15.24 -5.76 9.50
CA ALA A 172 -15.49 -4.73 10.50
C ALA A 172 -14.76 -5.03 11.82
N HIS A 173 -14.75 -6.29 12.26
CA HIS A 173 -14.20 -6.69 13.56
C HIS A 173 -12.85 -7.41 13.49
N SER A 174 -12.42 -7.85 12.30
CA SER A 174 -11.15 -8.52 12.12
C SER A 174 -9.94 -7.68 12.51
N SER A 175 -8.96 -8.35 13.11
CA SER A 175 -7.67 -7.76 13.48
C SER A 175 -6.89 -7.27 12.26
N GLU A 176 -5.94 -6.34 12.46
CA GLU A 176 -5.06 -5.88 11.37
C GLU A 176 -4.25 -7.00 10.74
N SER A 177 -3.81 -7.99 11.54
CA SER A 177 -3.07 -9.15 11.05
C SER A 177 -3.92 -10.03 10.12
N THR A 178 -5.20 -10.22 10.46
CA THR A 178 -6.17 -10.93 9.61
C THR A 178 -6.38 -10.19 8.30
N LYS A 179 -6.57 -8.87 8.34
CA LYS A 179 -6.74 -8.02 7.15
C LYS A 179 -5.49 -7.97 6.27
N ALA A 180 -4.31 -8.23 6.84
CA ALA A 180 -3.05 -8.31 6.10
C ALA A 180 -2.88 -9.66 5.38
N THR A 181 -3.32 -10.76 6.01
CA THR A 181 -3.26 -12.12 5.42
C THR A 181 -4.41 -12.41 4.45
N LYS A 182 -5.55 -11.75 4.63
CA LYS A 182 -6.70 -11.75 3.72
C LYS A 182 -6.90 -10.35 3.14
N PRO A 183 -6.34 -10.05 1.95
CA PRO A 183 -6.27 -8.68 1.46
C PRO A 183 -7.61 -8.11 0.96
N LEU A 184 -8.65 -8.94 0.83
CA LEU A 184 -9.94 -8.57 0.25
C LEU A 184 -11.03 -8.48 1.33
N ALA A 185 -11.78 -7.38 1.28
CA ALA A 185 -13.02 -7.22 2.04
C ALA A 185 -14.23 -7.83 1.32
N ALA A 186 -14.21 -7.89 -0.01
CA ALA A 186 -15.22 -8.58 -0.82
C ALA A 186 -14.62 -8.96 -2.19
N ALA A 187 -15.21 -9.97 -2.83
CA ALA A 187 -14.85 -10.38 -4.18
C ALA A 187 -16.05 -10.93 -4.94
N GLU A 188 -16.12 -10.61 -6.22
CA GLU A 188 -17.13 -11.11 -7.15
C GLU A 188 -16.47 -11.53 -8.46
N VAL A 189 -16.86 -12.69 -8.98
CA VAL A 189 -16.41 -13.21 -10.26
C VAL A 189 -17.60 -13.29 -11.20
N ILE A 190 -17.43 -12.86 -12.45
CA ILE A 190 -18.43 -13.05 -13.51
C ILE A 190 -17.77 -13.82 -14.64
N VAL A 191 -18.25 -15.03 -14.91
CA VAL A 191 -17.82 -15.86 -16.04
C VAL A 191 -18.84 -15.81 -17.17
N GLU A 192 -18.36 -15.55 -18.37
CA GLU A 192 -19.12 -15.45 -19.62
C GLU A 192 -18.53 -16.45 -20.64
N GLU A 193 -19.39 -17.11 -21.41
CA GLU A 193 -18.96 -17.96 -22.54
C GLU A 193 -18.56 -17.11 -23.73
N VAL A 194 -17.53 -17.54 -24.46
CA VAL A 194 -17.14 -16.90 -25.70
C VAL A 194 -17.99 -17.47 -26.83
N GLU A 195 -18.89 -16.64 -27.35
CA GLU A 195 -19.75 -17.02 -28.48
C GLU A 195 -18.90 -17.49 -29.67
N GLY A 196 -19.29 -18.62 -30.26
CA GLY A 196 -18.59 -19.22 -31.40
C GLY A 196 -17.30 -19.99 -31.05
N ASN A 197 -16.91 -20.09 -29.76
CA ASN A 197 -15.73 -20.85 -29.36
C ASN A 197 -15.98 -21.74 -28.11
N PRO A 198 -16.50 -22.96 -28.29
CA PRO A 198 -16.79 -23.88 -27.20
C PRO A 198 -15.56 -24.18 -26.32
N GLY A 199 -15.74 -24.12 -25.01
CA GLY A 199 -14.67 -24.33 -24.02
C GLY A 199 -13.79 -23.11 -23.74
N TYR A 200 -14.05 -21.97 -24.39
CA TYR A 200 -13.43 -20.69 -24.04
C TYR A 200 -14.38 -19.83 -23.21
N TYR A 201 -13.86 -19.30 -22.11
CA TYR A 201 -14.59 -18.45 -21.18
C TYR A 201 -13.81 -17.17 -20.91
N THR A 202 -14.52 -16.05 -20.80
CA THR A 202 -13.99 -14.79 -20.27
C THR A 202 -14.44 -14.64 -18.83
N SER A 203 -13.55 -14.18 -17.96
CA SER A 203 -13.87 -13.93 -16.56
C SER A 203 -13.49 -12.52 -16.15
N LYS A 204 -14.38 -11.86 -15.40
CA LYS A 204 -14.19 -10.54 -14.80
C LYS A 204 -14.14 -10.73 -13.29
N PHE A 205 -13.04 -10.29 -12.67
CA PHE A 205 -12.85 -10.33 -11.22
C PHE A 205 -12.98 -8.93 -10.65
N PHE A 206 -13.96 -8.72 -9.78
CA PHE A 206 -14.14 -7.50 -9.01
C PHE A 206 -13.59 -7.75 -7.61
N LEU A 207 -12.50 -7.06 -7.27
CA LEU A 207 -11.76 -7.26 -6.04
C LEU A 207 -11.86 -5.98 -5.19
N ARG A 208 -12.50 -6.06 -4.02
CA ARG A 208 -12.59 -4.94 -3.09
C ARG A 208 -11.55 -5.10 -1.97
N PRO A 209 -10.47 -4.32 -1.95
CA PRO A 209 -9.46 -4.41 -0.91
C PRO A 209 -9.93 -3.77 0.41
N HIS A 210 -9.21 -4.03 1.50
CA HIS A 210 -9.36 -3.24 2.72
C HIS A 210 -8.81 -1.82 2.52
N TYR A 211 -9.58 -0.80 2.89
CA TYR A 211 -9.13 0.59 2.81
C TYR A 211 -8.07 0.87 3.88
N GLN A 212 -7.00 1.55 3.46
CA GLN A 212 -5.96 2.08 4.35
C GLN A 212 -6.23 3.58 4.57
N LEU A 213 -5.90 4.07 5.77
CA LEU A 213 -6.03 5.49 6.10
C LEU A 213 -5.03 6.31 5.27
N GLU A 214 -5.53 7.23 4.44
CA GLU A 214 -4.70 8.11 3.60
C GLU A 214 -4.51 9.49 4.20
N GLY A 215 -5.53 10.00 4.90
CA GLY A 215 -5.53 11.33 5.47
C GLY A 215 -6.79 11.58 6.29
N LEU A 216 -6.69 12.49 7.24
CA LEU A 216 -7.78 12.87 8.13
C LEU A 216 -7.77 14.38 8.30
N THR A 217 -8.87 15.04 7.94
CA THR A 217 -9.07 16.47 8.26
C THR A 217 -9.87 16.55 9.56
N VAL A 218 -9.25 17.06 10.62
CA VAL A 218 -9.89 17.21 11.94
C VAL A 218 -10.34 18.65 12.13
N SER A 219 -11.62 18.85 12.46
CA SER A 219 -12.12 20.15 12.94
C SER A 219 -12.48 20.05 14.42
N LEU A 220 -11.78 20.80 15.25
CA LEU A 220 -12.06 20.87 16.69
C LEU A 220 -12.98 22.07 16.96
N ARG A 221 -14.10 21.81 17.64
CA ARG A 221 -15.07 22.84 18.01
C ARG A 221 -15.25 22.84 19.52
N LEU A 222 -15.00 23.99 20.14
CA LEU A 222 -15.32 24.18 21.55
C LEU A 222 -16.82 24.41 21.68
N VAL A 223 -17.52 23.53 22.41
CA VAL A 223 -18.97 23.61 22.60
C VAL A 223 -19.31 23.49 24.08
N SER A 224 -20.25 24.31 24.57
CA SER A 224 -20.67 24.30 25.97
C SER A 224 -21.54 23.09 26.34
N LYS A 225 -22.21 22.48 25.36
CA LYS A 225 -22.92 21.21 25.50
C LYS A 225 -22.81 20.46 24.19
N LEU A 226 -22.48 19.18 24.27
CA LEU A 226 -22.30 18.32 23.10
C LEU A 226 -23.58 18.33 22.23
N PRO A 227 -23.48 18.49 20.90
CA PRO A 227 -24.63 18.46 20.00
C PRO A 227 -25.47 17.18 20.13
N SER A 228 -24.81 16.03 20.33
CA SER A 228 -25.46 14.73 20.56
C SER A 228 -26.31 14.70 21.84
N ALA A 229 -25.94 15.48 22.85
CA ALA A 229 -26.67 15.60 24.12
C ALA A 229 -27.72 16.74 24.12
N LYS A 230 -27.80 17.53 23.04
CA LYS A 230 -28.86 18.55 22.84
C LYS A 230 -30.05 18.02 22.04
N ALA A 231 -29.86 16.94 21.27
CA ALA A 231 -30.88 16.35 20.42
C ALA A 231 -31.73 15.28 21.14
N GLY A 232 -31.75 15.29 22.47
CA GLY A 232 -32.58 14.43 23.33
C GLY A 232 -33.43 15.27 24.27
#